data_AF-X1FNN4-F1
#
_entry.id   AF-X1FNN4-F1
#
_cell.length_a   1.000
_cell.length_b   1.000
_cell.length_c   1.000
_cell.angle_alpha   90.00
_cell.angle_beta   90.00
_cell.angle_gamma   90.00
#
_symmetry.space_group_name_H-M   'P 1'
#
loop_
_entity.id
_entity.type
_entity.pdbx_description
1 polymer ?
#
loop_
_entity_poly.entity_id
_entity_poly.type
_entity_poly.pdbx_seq_one_letter_code
_entity_poly.pdbx_strand_id
1 'polypeptide(L)'
;MNKKNLIGIGIGILIITIALLGMDSIIKFSDERLLKIFNSPVTGILVLITGILLMVLFSSKAVEHSAILASALGISPLMIGLVLVSLGTDLPEIVNSIVSSSLGHADIDIGDSMGSVLTQLTLVFGLLPFLGRSFRVNYCIFCQL
;
A
#
# COMPACT_ATOMS: atom_id res chain seq x y z
N MET A 1 19.40 29.77 -11.23
CA MET A 1 18.77 28.50 -10.82
C MET A 1 19.53 27.96 -9.60
N ASN A 2 18.88 27.80 -8.45
CA ASN A 2 19.53 27.56 -7.16
C ASN A 2 20.12 26.13 -7.09
N LYS A 3 21.36 25.99 -6.59
CA LYS A 3 22.08 24.71 -6.44
C LYS A 3 21.26 23.66 -5.66
N LYS A 4 20.38 24.11 -4.75
CA LYS A 4 19.45 23.25 -3.98
C LYS A 4 18.32 22.63 -4.81
N ASN A 5 17.80 23.32 -5.83
CA ASN A 5 16.75 22.78 -6.71
C ASN A 5 17.29 21.74 -7.69
N LEU A 6 18.57 21.88 -8.11
CA LEU A 6 19.21 20.92 -9.02
C LEU A 6 19.45 19.56 -8.35
N ILE A 7 19.79 19.56 -7.05
CA ILE A 7 19.96 18.34 -6.27
C ILE A 7 18.61 17.63 -6.06
N GLY A 8 17.54 18.39 -5.78
CA GLY A 8 16.19 17.84 -5.63
C GLY A 8 15.66 17.19 -6.91
N ILE A 9 15.89 17.82 -8.07
CA ILE A 9 15.51 17.26 -9.37
C ILE A 9 16.32 15.99 -9.69
N GLY A 10 17.62 15.98 -9.38
CA GLY A 10 18.48 14.81 -9.59
C GLY A 10 18.07 13.59 -8.74
N ILE A 11 17.72 13.81 -7.47
CA ILE A 11 17.20 12.74 -6.59
C ILE A 11 15.83 12.25 -7.08
N GLY A 12 14.95 13.16 -7.52
CA GLY A 12 13.65 12.80 -8.07
C GLY A 12 13.75 11.92 -9.33
N ILE A 13 14.64 12.29 -10.27
CA ILE A 13 14.89 11.49 -11.48
C ILE A 13 15.49 10.13 -11.14
N LEU A 14 16.40 10.07 -10.16
CA LEU A 14 17.00 8.82 -9.70
C LEU A 14 15.94 7.87 -9.11
N ILE A 15 15.07 8.38 -8.24
CA ILE A 15 13.98 7.59 -7.63
C ILE A 15 13.03 7.06 -8.71
N ILE A 16 12.65 7.90 -9.67
CA ILE A 16 11.79 7.51 -10.80
C ILE A 16 12.47 6.41 -11.65
N THR A 17 13.77 6.54 -11.91
CA THR A 17 14.53 5.56 -12.70
C THR A 17 14.63 4.21 -11.99
N ILE A 18 14.87 4.21 -10.67
CA ILE A 18 14.91 2.99 -9.86
C ILE A 18 13.53 2.33 -9.79
N ALA A 19 12.46 3.13 -9.66
CA ALA A 19 11.09 2.62 -9.65
C ALA A 19 10.71 1.94 -10.97
N LEU A 20 11.06 2.55 -12.11
CA LEU A 20 10.81 1.97 -13.44
C LEU A 20 11.60 0.66 -13.67
N LEU A 21 12.88 0.62 -13.27
CA LEU A 21 13.70 -0.61 -13.36
C LEU A 21 13.22 -1.73 -12.41
N GLY A 22 12.69 -1.35 -11.24
CA GLY A 22 12.12 -2.29 -10.28
C GLY A 22 10.82 -2.92 -10.79
N MET A 23 10.01 -2.18 -11.55
CA MET A 23 8.73 -2.65 -12.06
C MET A 23 8.88 -3.83 -13.03
N ASP A 24 9.85 -3.77 -13.96
CA ASP A 24 10.17 -4.88 -14.86
C ASP A 24 10.62 -6.13 -14.10
N SER A 25 11.34 -5.94 -12.99
CA SER A 25 11.82 -7.04 -12.15
C SER A 25 10.70 -7.69 -11.34
N ILE A 26 9.74 -6.91 -10.85
CA ILE A 26 8.57 -7.42 -10.10
C ILE A 26 7.66 -8.25 -11.02
N ILE A 27 7.43 -7.79 -12.25
CA ILE A 27 6.59 -8.50 -13.23
C ILE A 27 7.23 -9.86 -13.56
N LYS A 28 8.53 -9.90 -13.85
CA LYS A 28 9.27 -11.15 -14.13
C LYS A 28 9.40 -12.08 -12.93
N PHE A 29 9.47 -11.52 -11.72
CA PHE A 29 9.57 -12.29 -10.47
C PHE A 29 8.26 -13.02 -10.14
N SER A 30 7.11 -12.42 -10.45
CA SER A 30 5.80 -13.00 -10.17
C SER A 30 5.47 -14.16 -11.14
N ASP A 31 5.78 -13.99 -12.43
CA ASP A 31 5.43 -14.93 -13.52
C ASP A 31 6.08 -16.33 -13.34
N GLU A 32 7.40 -16.40 -13.09
CA GLU A 32 8.10 -17.68 -12.95
C GLU A 32 7.86 -18.39 -11.61
N ARG A 33 7.64 -17.64 -10.53
CA ARG A 33 7.47 -18.23 -9.19
C ARG A 33 6.03 -18.62 -8.90
N LEU A 34 5.02 -17.85 -9.33
CA LEU A 34 3.63 -18.18 -8.98
C LEU A 34 3.19 -19.48 -9.66
N LEU A 35 3.50 -19.69 -10.94
CA LEU A 35 3.15 -20.94 -11.63
C LEU A 35 3.89 -22.17 -11.07
N LYS A 36 5.14 -22.02 -10.60
CA LYS A 36 5.89 -23.12 -9.96
C LYS A 36 5.43 -23.41 -8.54
N ILE A 37 5.05 -22.38 -7.78
CA ILE A 37 4.60 -22.48 -6.38
C ILE A 37 3.19 -23.08 -6.31
N PHE A 38 2.27 -22.67 -7.19
CA PHE A 38 0.89 -23.17 -7.21
C PHE A 38 0.72 -24.52 -7.90
N ASN A 39 1.80 -25.13 -8.42
CA ASN A 39 1.75 -26.47 -9.00
C ASN A 39 1.36 -27.57 -7.98
N SER A 40 1.37 -27.27 -6.68
CA SER A 40 0.80 -28.11 -5.63
C SER A 40 -0.13 -27.29 -4.71
N PRO A 41 -1.36 -27.75 -4.44
CA PRO A 41 -2.31 -27.02 -3.60
C PRO A 41 -1.81 -26.84 -2.16
N VAL A 42 -0.97 -27.77 -1.67
CA VAL A 42 -0.37 -27.70 -0.33
C VAL A 42 0.58 -26.51 -0.20
N THR A 43 1.38 -26.28 -1.24
CA THR A 43 2.34 -25.17 -1.26
C THR A 43 1.63 -23.83 -1.34
N GLY A 44 0.54 -23.74 -2.11
CA GLY A 44 -0.27 -22.51 -2.21
C GLY A 44 -0.86 -22.09 -0.85
N ILE A 45 -1.43 -23.03 -0.10
CA ILE A 45 -1.97 -22.78 1.25
C ILE A 45 -0.86 -22.35 2.21
N LEU A 46 0.31 -22.99 2.15
CA LEU A 46 1.45 -22.64 3.00
C LEU A 46 1.92 -21.20 2.72
N VAL A 47 2.05 -20.82 1.44
CA VAL A 47 2.44 -19.46 1.05
C VAL A 47 1.40 -18.43 1.50
N LEU A 48 0.11 -18.73 1.37
CA LEU A 48 -0.97 -17.86 1.83
C LEU A 48 -0.85 -17.61 3.35
N ILE A 49 -0.73 -18.66 4.16
CA ILE A 49 -0.61 -18.54 5.62
C ILE A 49 0.64 -17.73 6.00
N THR A 50 1.79 -18.05 5.40
CA THR A 50 3.04 -17.32 5.69
C THR A 50 2.97 -15.85 5.27
N GLY A 51 2.32 -15.55 4.14
CA GLY A 51 2.11 -14.19 3.65
C GLY A 51 1.26 -13.35 4.60
N ILE A 52 0.13 -13.89 5.06
CA ILE A 52 -0.72 -13.21 6.05
C ILE A 52 0.07 -12.94 7.34
N LEU A 53 0.81 -13.94 7.82
CA LEU A 53 1.58 -13.84 9.06
C LEU A 53 2.66 -12.75 8.96
N LEU A 54 3.39 -12.71 7.84
CA LEU A 54 4.34 -11.63 7.55
C LEU A 54 3.63 -10.28 7.53
N MET A 55 2.50 -10.15 6.83
CA MET A 55 1.78 -8.89 6.70
C MET A 55 1.39 -8.31 8.08
N VAL A 56 0.86 -9.14 8.97
CA VAL A 56 0.46 -8.72 10.33
C VAL A 56 1.68 -8.23 11.13
N LEU A 57 2.82 -8.93 11.02
CA LEU A 57 4.05 -8.55 11.71
C LEU A 57 4.63 -7.23 11.19
N PHE A 58 4.60 -7.02 9.87
CA PHE A 58 5.16 -5.83 9.23
C PHE A 58 4.27 -4.60 9.35
N SER A 59 2.93 -4.75 9.33
CA SER A 59 1.97 -3.64 9.38
C SER A 59 2.22 -2.73 10.59
N SER A 60 2.38 -3.32 11.79
CA SER A 60 2.59 -2.58 13.03
C SER A 60 3.89 -1.75 12.99
N LYS A 61 4.97 -2.35 12.50
CA LYS A 61 6.28 -1.68 12.40
C LYS A 61 6.29 -0.60 11.32
N ALA A 62 5.62 -0.83 10.20
CA ALA A 62 5.52 0.14 9.12
C ALA A 62 4.86 1.45 9.61
N VAL A 63 3.80 1.34 10.40
CA VAL A 63 3.10 2.50 10.98
C VAL A 63 3.98 3.22 12.01
N GLU A 64 4.66 2.49 12.89
CA GLU A 64 5.55 3.07 13.90
C GLU A 64 6.69 3.88 13.27
N HIS A 65 7.40 3.28 12.31
CA HIS A 65 8.49 3.96 11.61
C HIS A 65 8.01 5.17 10.80
N SER A 66 6.82 5.08 10.21
CA SER A 66 6.19 6.19 9.51
C SER A 66 5.87 7.37 10.42
N ALA A 67 5.38 7.10 11.64
CA ALA A 67 5.09 8.13 12.63
C ALA A 67 6.36 8.81 13.18
N ILE A 68 7.46 8.07 13.29
CA ILE A 68 8.77 8.63 13.67
C ILE A 68 9.28 9.59 12.57
N LEU A 69 9.18 9.16 11.31
CA LEU A 69 9.57 9.98 10.16
C LEU A 69 8.71 11.27 10.06
N ALA A 70 7.41 11.15 10.30
CA ALA A 70 6.46 12.27 10.35
C ALA A 70 6.84 13.32 11.39
N SER A 71 7.20 12.85 12.58
CA SER A 71 7.58 13.70 13.71
C SER A 71 8.85 14.49 13.40
N ALA A 72 9.78 13.88 12.67
CA ALA A 72 10.98 14.56 12.19
C ALA A 72 10.69 15.61 11.09
N LEU A 73 9.62 15.44 10.31
CA LEU A 73 9.19 16.34 9.24
C LEU A 73 8.21 17.43 9.69
N GLY A 74 7.76 17.40 10.96
CA GLY A 74 6.80 18.36 11.50
C GLY A 74 5.36 18.18 11.00
N ILE A 75 5.03 17.02 10.44
CA ILE A 75 3.69 16.70 9.91
C ILE A 75 2.88 15.97 10.99
N SER A 76 1.57 16.29 11.11
CA SER A 76 0.73 15.64 12.12
C SER A 76 0.67 14.11 11.91
N PRO A 77 0.79 13.30 12.98
CA PRO A 77 0.71 11.84 12.89
C PRO A 77 -0.59 11.34 12.23
N LEU A 78 -1.68 12.09 12.40
CA LEU A 78 -2.99 11.79 11.82
C LEU A 78 -2.98 11.85 10.29
N MET A 79 -2.26 12.81 9.70
CA MET A 79 -2.13 12.90 8.24
C MET A 79 -1.32 11.74 7.65
N ILE A 80 -0.28 11.27 8.35
CA ILE A 80 0.47 10.07 7.91
C ILE A 80 -0.38 8.81 8.03
N GLY A 81 -1.12 8.67 9.13
CA GLY A 81 -2.06 7.57 9.31
C GLY A 81 -3.14 7.53 8.24
N LEU A 82 -3.60 8.70 7.77
CA LEU A 82 -4.60 8.78 6.71
C LEU A 82 -4.03 8.61 5.31
N VAL A 83 -2.85 9.15 5.01
CA VAL A 83 -2.30 9.20 3.64
C VAL A 83 -1.29 8.09 3.39
N LEU A 84 -0.30 7.93 4.26
CA LEU A 84 0.77 6.97 4.01
C LEU A 84 0.33 5.54 4.25
N VAL A 85 -0.50 5.30 5.28
CA VAL A 85 -1.01 3.96 5.57
C VAL A 85 -2.02 3.51 4.53
N SER A 86 -2.90 4.39 4.04
CA SER A 86 -3.84 4.07 2.95
C SER A 86 -3.10 3.75 1.65
N LEU A 87 -2.12 4.56 1.26
CA LEU A 87 -1.28 4.25 0.11
C LEU A 87 -0.50 2.93 0.31
N GLY A 88 -0.10 2.63 1.54
CA GLY A 88 0.59 1.39 1.93
C GLY A 88 -0.27 0.14 1.77
N THR A 89 -1.58 0.22 2.02
CA THR A 89 -2.51 -0.90 1.88
C THR A 89 -2.89 -1.18 0.43
N ASP A 90 -2.84 -0.16 -0.44
CA ASP A 90 -3.22 -0.28 -1.85
C ASP A 90 -2.05 -0.72 -2.74
N LEU A 91 -0.81 -0.56 -2.27
CA LEU A 91 0.42 -0.96 -2.95
C LEU A 91 0.40 -2.43 -3.44
N PRO A 92 0.04 -3.43 -2.59
CA PRO A 92 -0.09 -4.82 -3.03
C PRO A 92 -1.15 -5.03 -4.12
N GLU A 93 -2.29 -4.33 -4.06
CA GLU A 93 -3.36 -4.41 -5.07
C GLU A 93 -2.88 -3.85 -6.41
N ILE A 94 -2.21 -2.69 -6.40
CA ILE A 94 -1.63 -2.10 -7.62
C ILE A 94 -0.64 -3.09 -8.26
N VAL A 95 0.21 -3.74 -7.46
CA VAL A 95 1.14 -4.75 -7.97
C VAL A 95 0.41 -5.96 -8.54
N ASN A 96 -0.64 -6.45 -7.86
CA ASN A 96 -1.46 -7.56 -8.32
C ASN A 96 -2.14 -7.25 -9.66
N SER A 97 -2.69 -6.04 -9.80
CA SER A 97 -3.34 -5.59 -11.02
C SER A 97 -2.38 -5.49 -12.20
N ILE A 98 -1.20 -4.92 -11.99
CA ILE A 98 -0.18 -4.84 -13.04
C ILE A 98 0.24 -6.26 -13.50
N VAL A 99 0.44 -7.17 -12.55
CA VAL A 99 0.85 -8.55 -12.85
C VAL A 99 -0.24 -9.32 -13.59
N SER A 100 -1.49 -9.27 -13.11
CA SER A 100 -2.62 -10.00 -13.71
C SER A 100 -3.00 -9.46 -15.09
N SER A 101 -2.95 -8.13 -15.27
CA SER A 101 -3.11 -7.50 -16.60
C SER A 101 -1.98 -7.92 -17.55
N SER A 102 -0.75 -8.07 -17.07
CA SER A 102 0.38 -8.53 -17.89
C SER A 102 0.27 -10.02 -18.27
N LEU A 103 -0.42 -10.83 -17.47
CA LEU A 103 -0.66 -12.25 -17.73
C LEU A 103 -1.86 -12.51 -18.67
N GLY A 104 -2.54 -11.45 -19.12
CA GLY A 104 -3.74 -11.56 -19.96
C GLY A 104 -5.01 -11.97 -19.20
N HIS A 105 -5.00 -11.86 -17.87
CA HIS A 105 -6.13 -12.15 -16.98
C HIS A 105 -6.85 -10.87 -16.51
N ALA A 106 -7.04 -9.91 -17.41
CA ALA A 106 -7.64 -8.61 -17.10
C ALA A 106 -9.07 -8.70 -16.54
N ASP A 107 -9.84 -9.73 -16.91
CA ASP A 107 -11.20 -9.93 -16.38
C ASP A 107 -11.20 -10.22 -14.88
N ILE A 108 -10.17 -10.93 -14.37
CA ILE A 108 -10.01 -11.24 -12.95
C ILE A 108 -9.57 -9.98 -12.19
N ASP A 109 -8.68 -9.19 -12.80
CA ASP A 109 -8.18 -7.93 -12.25
C ASP A 109 -9.30 -6.91 -12.01
N ILE A 110 -10.19 -6.74 -12.99
CA ILE A 110 -11.35 -5.85 -12.86
C ILE A 110 -12.23 -6.26 -11.68
N GLY A 111 -12.45 -7.57 -11.50
CA GLY A 111 -13.20 -8.11 -10.36
C GLY A 111 -12.55 -7.82 -9.01
N ASP A 112 -11.22 -8.01 -8.92
CA ASP A 112 -10.41 -7.74 -7.73
C ASP A 112 -10.45 -6.24 -7.36
N SER A 113 -10.11 -5.37 -8.31
CA SER A 113 -10.06 -3.92 -8.11
C SER A 113 -11.42 -3.33 -7.71
N MET A 114 -12.50 -3.71 -8.39
CA MET A 114 -13.84 -3.24 -8.03
C MET A 114 -14.32 -3.81 -6.69
N GLY A 115 -14.00 -5.08 -6.41
CA GLY A 115 -14.38 -5.77 -5.17
C GLY A 115 -13.72 -5.17 -3.94
N SER A 116 -12.43 -4.86 -4.01
CA SER A 116 -11.68 -4.27 -2.91
C SER A 116 -12.17 -2.87 -2.54
N VAL A 117 -12.39 -1.99 -3.52
CA VAL A 117 -12.94 -0.65 -3.28
C VAL A 117 -14.34 -0.74 -2.67
N LEU A 118 -15.20 -1.62 -3.20
CA LEU A 118 -16.56 -1.78 -2.68
C LEU A 118 -16.54 -2.33 -1.25
N THR A 119 -15.66 -3.29 -0.94
CA THR A 119 -15.52 -3.86 0.39
C THR A 119 -14.98 -2.83 1.38
N GLN A 120 -13.97 -2.04 1.00
CA GLN A 120 -13.44 -1.00 1.87
C GLN A 120 -14.47 0.09 2.14
N LEU A 121 -15.28 0.48 1.15
CA LEU A 121 -16.37 1.42 1.36
C LEU A 121 -17.51 0.82 2.21
N THR A 122 -17.98 -0.38 1.90
CA THR A 122 -19.15 -0.95 2.58
C THR A 122 -18.82 -1.53 3.95
N LEU A 123 -17.76 -2.32 4.05
CA LEU A 123 -17.35 -3.00 5.27
C LEU A 123 -16.78 -2.01 6.28
N VAL A 124 -15.86 -1.12 5.88
CA VAL A 124 -15.23 -0.19 6.83
C VAL A 124 -16.23 0.87 7.29
N PHE A 125 -16.97 1.52 6.37
CA PHE A 125 -18.01 2.49 6.79
C PHE A 125 -19.18 1.83 7.51
N GLY A 126 -19.49 0.56 7.24
CA GLY A 126 -20.52 -0.20 7.94
C GLY A 126 -20.10 -0.63 9.35
N LEU A 127 -18.85 -1.09 9.54
CA LEU A 127 -18.31 -1.46 10.85
C LEU A 127 -17.97 -0.24 11.71
N LEU A 128 -17.54 0.87 11.11
CA LEU A 128 -17.14 2.09 11.82
C LEU A 128 -18.17 2.57 12.86
N PRO A 129 -19.48 2.71 12.56
CA PRO A 129 -20.49 3.09 13.55
C PRO A 129 -20.85 1.94 14.50
N PHE A 130 -20.63 0.68 14.09
CA PHE A 130 -20.93 -0.49 14.92
C PHE A 130 -19.87 -0.74 16.00
N LEU A 131 -18.58 -0.59 15.66
CA LEU A 131 -17.44 -0.72 16.57
C LEU A 131 -17.04 0.60 17.23
N GLY A 132 -17.16 1.71 16.50
CA GLY A 132 -16.72 3.02 16.95
C GLY A 132 -17.73 3.66 17.89
N ARG A 133 -17.45 3.63 19.21
CA ARG A 133 -18.13 4.52 20.15
C ARG A 133 -17.74 5.96 19.84
N SER A 134 -18.66 6.69 19.20
CA SER A 134 -18.66 8.16 19.03
C SER A 134 -17.34 8.74 18.49
N PHE A 135 -17.21 8.81 17.16
CA PHE A 135 -16.22 9.64 16.48
C PHE A 135 -16.51 11.14 16.79
N ARG A 136 -16.01 11.66 17.91
CA ARG A 136 -15.99 13.11 18.16
C ARG A 136 -14.81 13.72 17.42
N VAL A 137 -15.09 14.17 16.19
CA VAL A 137 -14.12 14.94 15.42
C VAL A 137 -14.08 16.36 15.97
N ASN A 138 -13.23 16.60 16.96
CA ASN A 138 -12.86 17.96 17.34
C ASN A 138 -11.87 18.49 16.29
N TYR A 139 -12.39 19.09 15.21
CA TYR A 139 -11.58 19.91 14.32
C TYR A 139 -11.26 21.23 15.02
N CYS A 140 -10.19 21.26 15.81
CA CYS A 140 -9.57 22.50 16.24
C CYS A 140 -8.38 22.81 15.29
N ILE A 141 -8.67 22.98 13.99
CA ILE A 141 -7.66 23.34 12.98
C ILE A 141 -7.48 24.87 12.89
N PHE A 142 -8.39 25.66 13.46
CA PHE A 142 -8.39 27.13 13.33
C PHE A 142 -8.18 27.90 14.64
N CYS A 143 -7.87 27.24 15.76
CA CYS A 143 -7.71 27.93 17.05
C CYS A 143 -6.25 28.35 17.35
N GLN A 144 -5.36 28.30 16.36
CA GLN A 144 -3.94 28.62 16.52
C GLN A 144 -3.44 29.70 15.54
N LEU A 145 -4.35 30.52 14.98
CA LEU A 145 -4.07 31.70 14.15
C LEU A 145 -4.75 32.94 14.73
#